data_AF-A0A3P6SJD4-F1
#
_entry.id   AF-A0A3P6SJD4-F1
#
_cell.length_a   1.000
_cell.length_b   1.000
_cell.length_c   1.000
_cell.angle_alpha   90.00
_cell.angle_beta   90.00
_cell.angle_gamma   90.00
#
_symmetry.space_group_name_H-M   'P 1'
#
loop_
_entity.id
_entity.type
_entity.pdbx_description
1 polymer ?
#
loop_
_entity_poly.entity_id
_entity_poly.type
_entity_poly.pdbx_seq_one_letter_code
_entity_poly.pdbx_strand_id
1 'polypeptide(L)'
;MNVNKDDPLLQVYSSTQEKLDAVTAELQKEKNRSKALESEVEDLQGEFELDRLDYLETIRKQDQQLKLLSQILEKVQPDSNYYNIERVKKDAIWNEDECRWVLPEMSVSRTVLPNAHNGISTNNRNEPLLRDMYDEDSSKLRLVGFRVLCCI
;
A
#
# COMPACT_ATOMS: atom_id res chain seq x y z
N MET A 1 29.37 -4.33 -79.92
CA MET A 1 29.90 -5.64 -79.46
C MET A 1 28.70 -6.49 -79.09
N ASN A 2 28.47 -7.59 -79.80
CA ASN A 2 27.40 -8.54 -79.49
C ASN A 2 27.92 -9.45 -78.36
N VAL A 3 27.56 -9.12 -77.13
CA VAL A 3 27.92 -9.94 -75.96
C VAL A 3 27.00 -11.16 -75.99
N ASN A 4 27.52 -12.31 -76.41
CA ASN A 4 26.75 -13.55 -76.40
C ASN A 4 26.37 -13.86 -74.94
N LYS A 5 25.07 -14.04 -74.68
CA LYS A 5 24.52 -14.37 -73.35
C LYS A 5 25.02 -15.72 -72.80
N ASP A 6 25.70 -16.49 -73.64
CA ASP A 6 26.28 -17.80 -73.33
C ASP A 6 27.74 -17.72 -72.86
N ASP A 7 28.30 -16.51 -72.63
CA ASP A 7 29.59 -16.38 -71.95
C ASP A 7 29.49 -16.95 -70.53
N PRO A 8 30.18 -18.07 -70.21
CA PRO A 8 30.08 -18.72 -68.91
C PRO A 8 30.47 -17.79 -67.75
N LEU A 9 31.36 -16.81 -68.00
CA LEU A 9 31.76 -15.85 -67.00
C LEU A 9 30.60 -14.93 -66.61
N LEU A 10 29.81 -14.47 -67.58
CA LEU A 10 28.66 -13.60 -67.35
C LEU A 10 27.58 -14.31 -66.51
N GLN A 11 27.39 -15.61 -66.71
CA GLN A 11 26.45 -16.43 -65.94
C GLN A 11 26.88 -16.64 -64.48
N VAL A 12 28.17 -16.82 -64.22
CA VAL A 12 28.69 -16.94 -62.84
C VAL A 12 28.55 -15.60 -62.12
N TYR A 13 28.83 -14.48 -62.78
CA TYR A 13 28.63 -13.14 -62.20
C TYR A 13 27.16 -12.86 -61.90
N SER A 14 26.25 -13.15 -62.84
CA SER A 14 24.82 -12.94 -62.62
C SER A 14 24.29 -13.81 -61.48
N SER A 15 24.66 -15.09 -61.41
CA SER A 15 24.26 -15.99 -60.32
C SER A 15 24.84 -15.55 -58.97
N THR A 16 26.08 -15.06 -58.95
CA THR A 16 26.70 -14.56 -57.72
C THR A 16 26.02 -13.27 -57.24
N GLN A 17 25.70 -12.37 -58.16
CA GLN A 17 24.97 -11.14 -57.86
C GLN A 17 23.57 -11.45 -57.31
N GLU A 18 22.83 -12.35 -57.95
CA GLU A 18 21.49 -12.77 -57.50
C GLU A 18 21.53 -13.35 -56.07
N LYS A 19 22.52 -14.18 -55.76
CA LYS A 19 22.72 -14.70 -54.39
C LYS A 19 23.04 -13.58 -53.40
N LEU A 20 23.89 -12.64 -53.78
CA LEU A 20 24.25 -11.51 -52.94
C LEU A 20 23.03 -10.64 -52.63
N ASP A 21 22.20 -10.38 -53.64
CA ASP A 21 20.96 -9.62 -53.52
C ASP A 21 19.97 -10.36 -52.61
N ALA A 22 19.80 -11.67 -52.79
CA ALA A 22 18.94 -12.51 -51.96
C ALA A 22 19.39 -12.51 -50.47
N VAL A 23 20.70 -12.67 -50.22
CA VAL A 23 21.26 -12.62 -48.86
C VAL A 23 21.08 -11.23 -48.24
N THR A 24 21.28 -10.17 -49.01
CA THR A 24 21.10 -8.80 -48.55
C THR A 24 19.64 -8.51 -48.20
N ALA A 25 18.69 -9.00 -49.00
CA ALA A 25 17.27 -8.89 -48.75
C ALA A 25 16.86 -9.62 -47.46
N GLU A 26 17.32 -10.85 -47.26
CA GLU A 26 17.02 -11.62 -46.04
C GLU A 26 17.65 -10.95 -44.80
N LEU A 27 18.90 -10.47 -44.91
CA LEU A 27 19.56 -9.73 -43.83
C LEU A 27 18.77 -8.48 -43.45
N GLN A 28 18.26 -7.74 -44.43
CA GLN A 28 17.49 -6.53 -44.17
C GLN A 28 16.15 -6.86 -43.49
N LYS A 29 15.50 -7.94 -43.90
CA LYS A 29 14.26 -8.44 -43.29
C LYS A 29 14.49 -8.83 -41.83
N GLU A 30 15.52 -9.61 -41.54
CA GLU A 30 15.84 -10.02 -40.17
C GLU A 30 16.28 -8.83 -39.29
N LYS A 31 17.00 -7.85 -39.84
CA LYS A 31 17.28 -6.59 -39.14
C LYS A 31 16.02 -5.82 -38.77
N ASN A 32 15.07 -5.72 -39.69
CA ASN A 32 13.80 -5.05 -39.42
C ASN A 32 12.99 -5.81 -38.36
N ARG A 33 13.02 -7.15 -38.41
CA ARG A 33 12.39 -7.99 -37.40
C ARG A 33 13.04 -7.82 -36.02
N SER A 34 14.36 -7.79 -35.93
CA SER A 34 15.09 -7.53 -34.67
C SER A 34 14.66 -6.20 -34.07
N LYS A 35 14.65 -5.13 -34.87
CA LYS A 35 14.22 -3.80 -34.41
C LYS A 35 12.77 -3.77 -33.93
N ALA A 36 11.88 -4.47 -34.62
CA ALA A 36 10.48 -4.56 -34.21
C ALA A 36 10.34 -5.28 -32.87
N LEU A 37 11.06 -6.39 -32.69
CA LEU A 37 11.07 -7.14 -31.42
C LEU A 37 11.73 -6.34 -30.29
N GLU A 38 12.80 -5.60 -30.57
CA GLU A 38 13.44 -4.71 -29.59
C GLU A 38 12.47 -3.63 -29.11
N SER A 39 11.72 -3.01 -30.03
CA SER A 39 10.66 -2.05 -29.69
C SER A 39 9.55 -2.69 -28.84
N GLU A 40 9.09 -3.89 -29.21
CA GLU A 40 8.04 -4.60 -28.45
C GLU A 40 8.52 -4.93 -27.03
N VAL A 41 9.79 -5.31 -26.87
CA VAL A 41 10.37 -5.55 -25.53
C VAL A 41 10.41 -4.26 -24.71
N GLU A 42 10.81 -3.13 -25.31
CA GLU A 42 10.84 -1.84 -24.62
C GLU A 42 9.43 -1.39 -24.20
N ASP A 43 8.46 -1.51 -25.11
CA ASP A 43 7.05 -1.18 -24.84
C ASP A 43 6.51 -2.03 -23.68
N LEU A 44 6.71 -3.35 -23.72
CA LEU A 44 6.29 -4.26 -22.66
C LEU A 44 6.98 -3.93 -21.32
N GLN A 45 8.29 -3.65 -21.32
CA GLN A 45 8.99 -3.25 -20.11
C GLN A 45 8.43 -1.96 -19.52
N GLY A 46 8.07 -0.99 -20.36
CA GLY A 46 7.39 0.24 -19.96
C GLY A 46 6.04 -0.03 -19.30
N GLU A 47 5.20 -0.86 -19.91
CA GLU A 47 3.90 -1.28 -19.36
C GLU A 47 4.08 -1.98 -17.99
N PHE A 48 5.03 -2.91 -17.88
CA PHE A 48 5.31 -3.62 -16.63
C PHE A 48 5.76 -2.69 -15.50
N GLU A 49 6.59 -1.68 -15.80
CA GLU A 49 7.04 -0.74 -14.76
C GLU A 49 5.90 0.18 -14.30
N LEU A 50 5.03 0.62 -15.22
CA LEU A 50 3.84 1.40 -14.87
C LEU A 50 2.90 0.60 -13.97
N ASP A 51 2.58 -0.64 -14.35
CA ASP A 51 1.74 -1.53 -13.55
C ASP A 51 2.36 -1.79 -12.17
N ARG A 52 3.69 -1.97 -12.11
CA ARG A 52 4.42 -2.14 -10.86
C ARG A 52 4.28 -0.93 -9.95
N LEU A 53 4.41 0.29 -10.48
CA LEU A 53 4.24 1.52 -9.71
C LEU A 53 2.81 1.63 -9.16
N ASP A 54 1.81 1.32 -9.97
CA ASP A 54 0.40 1.34 -9.56
C ASP A 54 0.08 0.30 -8.48
N TYR A 55 0.67 -0.91 -8.58
CA TYR A 55 0.56 -1.92 -7.54
C TYR A 55 1.21 -1.45 -6.23
N LEU A 56 2.41 -0.88 -6.29
CA LEU A 56 3.08 -0.35 -5.10
C LEU A 56 2.28 0.78 -4.46
N GLU A 57 1.68 1.67 -5.25
CA GLU A 57 0.82 2.73 -4.74
C GLU A 57 -0.44 2.17 -4.07
N THR A 58 -1.04 1.14 -4.65
CA THR A 58 -2.18 0.44 -4.04
C THR A 58 -1.81 -0.17 -2.69
N ILE A 59 -0.67 -0.85 -2.61
CA ILE A 59 -0.16 -1.42 -1.36
C ILE A 59 0.08 -0.34 -0.31
N ARG A 60 0.68 0.79 -0.68
CA ARG A 60 0.90 1.92 0.24
C ARG A 60 -0.41 2.48 0.78
N LYS A 61 -1.41 2.71 -0.07
CA LYS A 61 -2.75 3.17 0.34
C LYS A 61 -3.43 2.17 1.27
N GLN A 62 -3.33 0.88 0.97
CA GLN A 62 -3.89 -0.18 1.80
C GLN A 62 -3.20 -0.27 3.17
N ASP A 63 -1.88 -0.20 3.21
CA ASP A 63 -1.10 -0.19 4.46
C ASP A 63 -1.46 1.02 5.33
N GLN A 64 -1.60 2.21 4.72
CA GLN A 64 -2.09 3.40 5.42
C GLN A 64 -3.50 3.17 5.99
N GLN A 65 -4.42 2.61 5.21
CA GLN A 65 -5.78 2.31 5.70
C GLN A 65 -5.77 1.30 6.85
N LEU A 66 -4.96 0.24 6.77
CA LEU A 66 -4.80 -0.74 7.84
C LEU A 66 -4.27 -0.06 9.12
N LYS A 67 -3.22 0.75 9.01
CA LYS A 67 -2.66 1.52 10.14
C LYS A 67 -3.70 2.43 10.78
N LEU A 68 -4.52 3.12 9.99
CA LEU A 68 -5.59 3.98 10.49
C LEU A 68 -6.58 3.17 11.33
N LEU A 69 -7.09 2.08 10.76
CA LEU A 69 -8.08 1.23 11.42
C LEU A 69 -7.53 0.57 12.69
N SER A 70 -6.28 0.08 12.66
CA SER A 70 -5.61 -0.48 13.83
C SER A 70 -5.51 0.55 14.96
N GLN A 71 -5.09 1.78 14.67
CA GLN A 71 -4.94 2.83 15.69
C GLN A 71 -6.29 3.29 16.26
N ILE A 72 -7.34 3.33 15.43
CA ILE A 72 -8.71 3.63 15.90
C ILE A 72 -9.18 2.52 16.84
N LEU A 73 -8.97 1.25 16.47
CA LEU A 73 -9.36 0.10 17.28
C LEU A 73 -8.67 0.09 18.65
N GLU A 74 -7.38 0.43 18.70
CA GLU A 74 -6.61 0.54 19.94
C GLU A 74 -7.14 1.63 20.90
N LYS A 75 -7.75 2.69 20.35
CA LYS A 75 -8.24 3.84 21.13
C LYS A 75 -9.74 3.80 21.41
N VAL A 76 -10.50 2.94 20.73
CA VAL A 76 -11.96 2.86 20.89
C VAL A 76 -12.30 2.51 22.34
N GLN A 77 -13.15 3.33 22.95
CA GLN A 77 -13.69 3.17 24.30
C GLN A 77 -15.19 3.50 24.30
N PRO A 78 -15.99 2.85 25.17
CA PRO A 78 -17.38 3.25 25.38
C PRO A 78 -17.45 4.72 25.86
N ASP A 79 -18.51 5.42 25.46
CA ASP A 79 -18.78 6.83 25.80
C ASP A 79 -17.70 7.85 25.35
N SER A 80 -16.81 7.45 24.43
CA SER A 80 -15.79 8.33 23.83
C SER A 80 -16.23 8.86 22.46
N ASN A 81 -15.66 9.98 22.02
CA ASN A 81 -15.83 10.52 20.67
C ASN A 81 -15.46 9.55 19.52
N TYR A 82 -14.78 8.44 19.81
CA TYR A 82 -14.40 7.40 18.85
C TYR A 82 -15.56 6.47 18.46
N TYR A 83 -16.75 6.61 19.07
CA TYR A 83 -17.95 5.87 18.62
C TYR A 83 -18.30 6.16 17.15
N ASN A 84 -18.00 7.37 16.67
CA ASN A 84 -18.19 7.76 15.28
C ASN A 84 -16.87 7.62 14.50
N ILE A 85 -16.61 6.39 14.06
CA ILE A 85 -15.39 6.03 13.33
C ILE A 85 -15.24 6.86 12.04
N GLU A 86 -16.33 7.13 11.33
CA GLU A 86 -16.29 7.90 10.08
C GLU A 86 -15.85 9.35 10.31
N ARG A 87 -16.28 9.97 11.43
CA ARG A 87 -15.79 11.27 11.83
C ARG A 87 -14.29 11.23 12.16
N VAL A 88 -13.84 10.23 12.93
CA VAL A 88 -12.43 10.08 13.30
C VAL A 88 -11.55 9.89 12.06
N LYS A 89 -11.98 9.07 11.09
CA LYS A 89 -11.27 8.89 9.81
C LYS A 89 -11.15 10.20 9.03
N LYS A 90 -12.22 11.01 8.99
CA LYS A 90 -12.24 12.29 8.26
C LYS A 90 -11.31 13.33 8.89
N ASP A 91 -11.23 13.34 10.22
CA ASP A 91 -10.43 14.31 10.97
C ASP A 91 -8.97 13.83 11.15
N ALA A 92 -8.63 12.59 10.72
CA ALA A 92 -7.28 12.04 10.80
C ALA A 92 -6.38 12.53 9.65
N ILE A 93 -5.11 12.76 9.95
CA ILE A 93 -4.11 13.26 8.99
C ILE A 93 -2.95 12.27 8.91
N TRP A 94 -2.54 11.90 7.69
CA TRP A 94 -1.37 11.04 7.49
C TRP A 94 -0.08 11.85 7.68
N ASN A 95 0.82 11.37 8.52
CA ASN A 95 2.17 11.88 8.67
C ASN A 95 3.14 10.95 7.93
N GLU A 96 3.73 11.44 6.83
CA GLU A 96 4.68 10.68 6.01
C GLU A 96 5.99 10.41 6.75
N ASP A 97 6.50 11.37 7.52
CA ASP A 97 7.77 11.25 8.24
C ASP A 97 7.71 10.15 9.31
N GLU A 98 6.59 10.05 10.00
CA GLU A 98 6.36 9.05 11.05
C GLU A 98 5.74 7.74 10.53
N CYS A 99 5.42 7.64 9.23
CA CYS A 99 4.72 6.48 8.68
C CYS A 99 3.40 6.18 9.45
N ARG A 100 2.71 7.22 9.95
CA ARG A 100 1.65 7.08 10.98
C ARG A 100 0.52 8.10 10.83
N TRP A 101 -0.71 7.70 11.18
CA TRP A 101 -1.85 8.61 11.30
C TRP A 101 -1.82 9.42 12.60
N VAL A 102 -2.07 10.72 12.48
CA VAL A 102 -2.35 11.61 13.59
C VAL A 102 -3.87 11.62 13.80
N LEU A 103 -4.30 10.99 14.90
CA LEU A 103 -5.72 10.88 15.24
C LEU A 103 -6.19 12.05 16.11
N PRO A 104 -7.48 12.45 16.03
CA PRO A 104 -8.10 13.42 16.93
C PRO A 104 -7.94 13.05 18.41
N GLU A 105 -7.89 14.05 19.26
CA GLU A 105 -7.82 13.86 20.71
C GLU A 105 -9.05 13.10 21.21
N MET A 106 -8.84 12.15 22.13
CA MET A 106 -9.91 11.36 22.70
C MET A 106 -10.57 12.13 23.84
N SER A 107 -11.90 12.26 23.81
CA SER A 107 -12.70 12.84 24.87
C SER A 107 -13.78 11.87 25.31
N VAL A 108 -13.93 11.69 26.62
CA VAL A 108 -14.94 10.83 27.25
C VAL A 108 -15.84 11.71 28.12
N SER A 109 -17.11 11.82 27.76
CA SER A 109 -18.11 12.51 28.56
C SER A 109 -18.71 11.52 29.56
N ARG A 110 -18.27 11.57 30.83
CA ARG A 110 -18.86 10.77 31.90
C ARG A 110 -20.27 11.27 32.21
N THR A 111 -21.28 10.60 31.69
CA THR A 111 -22.67 10.82 32.07
C THR A 111 -22.90 10.25 33.47
N VAL A 112 -23.03 11.15 34.45
CA VAL A 112 -23.52 10.77 35.78
C VAL A 112 -25.04 10.88 35.74
N LEU A 113 -25.72 9.74 35.87
CA LEU A 113 -27.17 9.75 36.02
C LEU A 113 -27.51 10.47 37.34
N PRO A 114 -28.52 11.36 37.37
CA PRO A 114 -28.98 11.94 38.62
C PRO A 114 -29.34 10.81 39.58
N ASN A 115 -28.77 10.80 40.79
CA ASN A 115 -29.14 9.84 41.82
C ASN A 115 -30.66 9.87 41.97
N ALA A 116 -31.33 8.75 41.68
CA ALA A 116 -32.73 8.59 42.03
C ALA A 116 -32.81 8.67 43.56
N HIS A 117 -33.11 9.85 44.08
CA HIS A 117 -33.48 10.05 45.47
C HIS A 117 -34.84 9.37 45.65
N ASN A 118 -34.84 8.05 45.84
CA ASN A 118 -35.97 7.36 46.45
C ASN A 118 -36.07 7.94 47.86
N GLY A 119 -37.06 8.81 48.05
CA GLY A 119 -37.34 9.45 49.33
C GLY A 119 -37.58 8.41 50.41
N ILE A 120 -36.53 8.14 51.18
CA ILE A 120 -36.62 7.52 52.50
C ILE A 120 -35.93 8.50 53.43
N SER A 121 -36.72 9.42 53.97
CA SER A 121 -36.34 10.22 55.14
C SER A 121 -36.30 9.29 56.34
N THR A 122 -35.12 8.83 56.75
CA THR A 122 -34.91 8.29 58.09
C THR A 122 -33.72 9.02 58.75
N ASN A 123 -34.07 10.01 59.55
CA ASN A 123 -33.20 10.59 60.58
C ASN A 123 -32.79 9.49 61.57
N ASN A 124 -31.48 9.23 61.73
CA ASN A 124 -30.81 9.16 63.04
C ASN A 124 -29.30 8.83 62.96
N ARG A 125 -28.50 9.80 63.43
CA ARG A 125 -27.47 9.74 64.48
C ARG A 125 -26.35 8.66 64.45
N ASN A 126 -25.12 9.19 64.33
CA ASN A 126 -23.87 8.90 65.08
C ASN A 126 -22.99 7.65 64.74
N GLU A 127 -21.82 7.94 64.12
CA GLU A 127 -20.41 7.48 64.44
C GLU A 127 -19.98 5.99 64.34
N PRO A 128 -18.66 5.61 64.35
CA PRO A 128 -17.45 6.05 63.60
C PRO A 128 -16.81 4.98 62.68
N LEU A 129 -15.89 5.46 61.83
CA LEU A 129 -14.63 4.88 61.32
C LEU A 129 -14.39 3.34 61.30
N LEU A 130 -14.18 2.80 60.09
CA LEU A 130 -13.19 1.75 59.86
C LEU A 130 -12.35 2.06 58.61
N ARG A 131 -11.04 2.02 58.80
CA ARG A 131 -9.98 2.33 57.84
C ARG A 131 -9.21 1.03 57.52
N ASP A 132 -8.83 0.90 56.25
CA ASP A 132 -7.78 0.07 55.62
C ASP A 132 -8.04 -1.40 55.19
N MET A 133 -7.33 -1.74 54.10
CA MET A 133 -7.06 -3.02 53.41
C MET A 133 -8.07 -3.41 52.31
N TYR A 134 -7.73 -3.50 51.01
CA TYR A 134 -6.56 -4.10 50.36
C TYR A 134 -6.18 -3.41 49.04
N ASP A 135 -4.89 -3.47 48.69
CA ASP A 135 -4.28 -3.22 47.38
C ASP A 135 -3.72 -4.57 46.88
N GLU A 136 -4.04 -5.02 45.67
CA GLU A 136 -3.30 -6.09 44.98
C GLU A 136 -3.49 -6.03 43.45
N ASP A 137 -2.66 -5.19 42.84
CA ASP A 137 -1.76 -5.50 41.72
C ASP A 137 -2.18 -6.60 40.73
N SER A 138 -2.53 -6.19 39.50
CA SER A 138 -2.29 -7.01 38.30
C SER A 138 -2.04 -6.14 37.08
N SER A 139 -0.93 -5.41 37.13
CA SER A 139 -0.28 -4.91 35.92
C SER A 139 0.66 -6.00 35.39
N LYS A 140 0.34 -6.59 34.22
CA LYS A 140 1.31 -7.06 33.19
C LYS A 140 0.60 -7.87 32.10
N LEU A 141 0.24 -7.20 31.02
CA LEU A 141 0.33 -7.79 29.68
C LEU A 141 1.15 -6.84 28.81
N ARG A 142 2.45 -7.14 28.75
CA ARG A 142 3.42 -6.45 27.91
C ARG A 142 3.18 -6.88 26.45
N LEU A 143 2.80 -5.89 25.65
CA LEU A 143 3.34 -5.57 24.33
C LEU A 143 4.11 -6.70 23.61
N VAL A 144 3.46 -7.34 22.63
CA VAL A 144 4.17 -7.96 21.50
C VAL A 144 4.09 -6.97 20.34
N GLY A 145 5.16 -6.21 20.17
CA GLY A 145 5.29 -5.24 19.10
C GLY A 145 5.31 -5.93 17.74
N PHE A 146 4.34 -5.61 16.89
CA PHE A 146 4.47 -5.80 15.45
C PHE A 146 5.47 -4.76 14.93
N ARG A 147 6.72 -5.17 14.74
CA ARG A 147 7.67 -4.43 13.90
C ARG A 147 7.25 -4.64 12.45
N VAL A 148 6.46 -3.73 11.91
CA VAL A 148 6.32 -3.58 10.46
C VAL A 148 7.47 -2.69 10.00
N LEU A 149 8.38 -3.26 9.22
CA LEU A 149 9.45 -2.52 8.55
C LEU A 149 8.81 -1.41 7.67
N CYS A 150 9.05 -0.14 8.00
CA CYS A 150 8.65 1.05 7.22
C CYS A 150 9.63 1.33 6.05
N CYS A 151 10.33 0.32 5.51
CA CYS A 151 11.28 0.55 4.40
C CYS A 151 11.31 -0.62 3.40
N ILE A 152 10.31 -0.73 2.54
CA ILE A 152 10.41 -1.27 1.16
C ILE A 152 9.46 -0.45 0.27
#